data_AF-A0A329W2Z3-F1
#
_entry.id   AF-A0A329W2Z3-F1
#
_cell.length_a   1.000
_cell.length_b   1.000
_cell.length_c   1.000
_cell.angle_alpha   90.00
_cell.angle_beta   90.00
_cell.angle_gamma   90.00
#
_symmetry.space_group_name_H-M   'P 1'
#
loop_
_entity.id
_entity.type
_entity.pdbx_description
1 polymer ?
#
loop_
_entity_poly.entity_id
_entity_poly.type
_entity_poly.pdbx_seq_one_letter_code
_entity_poly.pdbx_strand_id
1 'polypeptide(L)'
;MSPKNDFKAFSISNNANVVSQEGYETSSALKTGFPPENITTHLLNKVLRQSSTISSTIANFIATQYGDDVLDDGDIVKLTTQLNKALEKKIAAEIPSASLTQKGIVQLTDKTGNSNSLAVTQKLVSDVNDNANNRLAKNQNGADILDKNAFVKNLGLAETGNLAKNAVPNSRKINGKALTGDISLNAGDVGAFKLGLTGNNTVNNQVPWNANTGLYDLLNPGIDSSHVAHFNNGVGSCPAFQLKVLYKNRGIAYRSARDNFGFEEDWTDIYTTKNKPTAADVGAFKLGLTERYTVNNPIPWNANTGLYDLLNPGIDSSHIAHFNNGIGSCPAFQLKVLYKNRGIAYRSARDNYGFEEDWTDIYTTKNKPTPADIGAYAKSEGSEFIQAKHINPANISDFTAWIRSLPLGGHALRFGENHGGIGYPWSCGYVTRIYDTWAGFVAHYDHAGISFIHGNDGGGNTKVSRLWTDKNARSDANGILRVSSPVVDIHPDGTYELTSEAEGVTVKRINTGKYRISGCNGFAKDGAWGIHGGTIIPADSNGLNLIWIRESVDTASGDITIECYHRQNKDAPEFAQNKRVKSVTATGEVVYYNDAEPCDIPDGRVINIRVQLPEM
;
A
#
# COMPACT_ATOMS: atom_id res chain seq x y z
N MET A 1 18.18 122.62 -49.93
CA MET A 1 17.93 123.38 -48.68
C MET A 1 17.85 122.37 -47.56
N SER A 2 18.56 122.58 -46.45
CA SER A 2 18.46 121.67 -45.30
C SER A 2 17.06 121.76 -44.69
N PRO A 3 16.42 120.62 -44.32
CA PRO A 3 15.07 120.66 -43.77
C PRO A 3 15.01 121.52 -42.51
N LYS A 4 13.98 122.35 -42.42
CA LYS A 4 13.78 123.30 -41.35
C LYS A 4 13.12 122.61 -40.14
N ASN A 5 13.65 122.85 -38.95
CA ASN A 5 13.04 122.45 -37.69
C ASN A 5 12.60 123.70 -36.92
N ASP A 6 11.30 123.92 -36.74
CA ASP A 6 10.77 125.10 -36.06
C ASP A 6 10.63 124.92 -34.53
N PHE A 7 10.70 123.69 -34.03
CA PHE A 7 10.75 123.44 -32.58
C PHE A 7 12.16 123.76 -32.05
N LYS A 8 12.29 124.93 -31.41
CA LYS A 8 13.58 125.42 -30.89
C LYS A 8 13.72 125.14 -29.40
N ALA A 9 14.94 124.79 -29.00
CA ALA A 9 15.27 124.65 -27.59
C ALA A 9 15.41 126.04 -26.91
N PHE A 10 14.74 126.23 -25.77
CA PHE A 10 14.70 127.50 -25.03
C PHE A 10 15.75 127.58 -23.92
N SER A 11 16.34 128.76 -23.70
CA SER A 11 17.27 129.06 -22.58
C SER A 11 18.45 128.09 -22.44
N ILE A 12 19.04 127.68 -23.58
CA ILE A 12 20.10 126.66 -23.65
C ILE A 12 21.52 127.18 -23.42
N SER A 13 21.71 128.50 -23.31
CA SER A 13 23.04 129.09 -23.10
C SER A 13 23.61 128.71 -21.71
N ASN A 14 24.93 128.77 -21.58
CA ASN A 14 25.63 128.32 -20.36
C ASN A 14 25.31 129.15 -19.12
N ASN A 15 24.95 130.44 -19.29
CA ASN A 15 24.59 131.35 -18.20
C ASN A 15 23.09 131.68 -18.19
N ALA A 16 22.26 130.78 -18.73
CA ALA A 16 20.82 130.95 -18.78
C ALA A 16 20.23 131.15 -17.37
N ASN A 17 19.18 131.97 -17.29
CA ASN A 17 18.43 132.21 -16.07
C ASN A 17 17.60 130.97 -15.69
N VAL A 18 18.26 129.88 -15.30
CA VAL A 18 17.66 128.58 -14.95
C VAL A 18 18.25 128.09 -13.63
N VAL A 19 17.51 127.27 -12.88
CA VAL A 19 18.09 126.52 -11.75
C VAL A 19 19.03 125.41 -12.26
N SER A 20 19.99 124.99 -11.43
CA SER A 20 20.84 123.84 -11.73
C SER A 20 20.01 122.55 -11.86
N GLN A 21 20.58 121.51 -12.48
CA GLN A 21 19.87 120.22 -12.61
C GLN A 21 19.54 119.63 -11.23
N GLU A 22 20.51 119.63 -10.33
CA GLU A 22 20.35 119.16 -8.95
C GLU A 22 19.29 119.97 -8.17
N GLY A 23 19.28 121.29 -8.35
CA GLY A 23 18.26 122.17 -7.74
C GLY A 23 16.86 121.95 -8.31
N TYR A 24 16.74 121.53 -9.57
CA TYR A 24 15.46 121.19 -10.18
C TYR A 24 14.92 119.85 -9.69
N GLU A 25 15.78 118.84 -9.60
CA GLU A 25 15.43 117.49 -9.16
C GLU A 25 14.97 117.44 -7.69
N THR A 26 15.52 118.32 -6.85
CA THR A 26 15.14 118.46 -5.44
C THR A 26 13.92 119.35 -5.22
N SER A 27 13.46 120.08 -6.25
CA SER A 27 12.28 120.92 -6.16
C SER A 27 11.02 120.07 -5.99
N SER A 28 10.22 120.34 -4.96
CA SER A 28 8.90 119.70 -4.78
C SER A 28 7.99 119.92 -5.99
N ALA A 29 8.13 121.07 -6.67
CA ALA A 29 7.36 121.41 -7.87
C ALA A 29 7.59 120.46 -9.05
N LEU A 30 8.69 119.69 -9.09
CA LEU A 30 8.91 118.66 -10.11
C LEU A 30 7.85 117.55 -10.02
N LYS A 31 7.37 117.23 -8.80
CA LYS A 31 6.36 116.19 -8.56
C LYS A 31 4.95 116.77 -8.50
N THR A 32 4.79 117.94 -7.88
CA THR A 32 3.48 118.50 -7.56
C THR A 32 3.04 119.63 -8.48
N GLY A 33 3.88 120.07 -9.42
CA GLY A 33 3.64 121.27 -10.22
C GLY A 33 3.95 122.58 -9.48
N PHE A 34 3.85 123.71 -10.18
CA PHE A 34 4.12 125.02 -9.61
C PHE A 34 3.03 125.47 -8.61
N PRO A 35 3.39 126.08 -7.46
CA PRO A 35 2.42 126.60 -6.50
C PRO A 35 1.65 127.82 -7.05
N PRO A 36 0.44 128.11 -6.53
CA PRO A 36 -0.44 129.16 -7.07
C PRO A 36 0.14 130.58 -7.04
N GLU A 37 1.02 130.88 -6.07
CA GLU A 37 1.71 132.16 -5.94
C GLU A 37 3.21 131.93 -5.67
N ASN A 38 4.07 132.86 -6.12
CA ASN A 38 5.54 132.89 -5.92
C ASN A 38 6.41 131.83 -6.65
N ILE A 39 6.32 131.75 -7.98
CA ILE A 39 7.24 130.95 -8.81
C ILE A 39 8.51 131.75 -9.15
N THR A 40 9.69 131.14 -8.97
CA THR A 40 10.93 131.77 -9.47
C THR A 40 11.09 131.55 -10.97
N THR A 41 11.47 132.61 -11.68
CA THR A 41 11.71 132.55 -13.14
C THR A 41 12.82 131.55 -13.49
N HIS A 42 13.81 131.34 -12.61
CA HIS A 42 14.83 130.30 -12.75
C HIS A 42 14.23 128.89 -12.83
N LEU A 43 13.25 128.58 -11.98
CA LEU A 43 12.64 127.26 -11.95
C LEU A 43 11.74 127.06 -13.17
N LEU A 44 10.93 128.07 -13.52
CA LEU A 44 10.09 128.05 -14.72
C LEU A 44 10.90 127.84 -16.00
N ASN A 45 12.00 128.58 -16.18
CA ASN A 45 12.85 128.47 -17.36
C ASN A 45 13.52 127.09 -17.47
N LYS A 46 13.81 126.41 -16.36
CA LYS A 46 14.39 125.06 -16.37
C LYS A 46 13.42 124.03 -16.92
N VAL A 47 12.14 124.11 -16.53
CA VAL A 47 11.08 123.24 -17.06
C VAL A 47 10.92 123.46 -18.57
N LEU A 48 10.82 124.72 -19.00
CA LEU A 48 10.68 125.08 -20.41
C LEU A 48 11.90 124.65 -21.24
N ARG A 49 13.13 124.70 -20.68
CA ARG A 49 14.34 124.24 -21.35
C ARG A 49 14.34 122.73 -21.58
N GLN A 50 14.02 121.91 -20.58
CA GLN A 50 14.07 120.46 -20.73
C GLN A 50 13.07 119.95 -21.76
N SER A 51 11.83 120.46 -21.73
CA SER A 51 10.79 120.07 -22.70
C SER A 51 11.16 120.48 -24.12
N SER A 52 11.55 121.75 -24.32
CA SER A 52 11.89 122.27 -25.65
C SER A 52 13.15 121.62 -26.26
N THR A 53 14.12 121.20 -25.44
CA THR A 53 15.34 120.53 -25.94
C THR A 53 15.04 119.15 -26.51
N ILE A 54 14.22 118.34 -25.82
CA ILE A 54 13.81 117.02 -26.31
C ILE A 54 12.95 117.15 -27.58
N SER A 55 11.98 118.08 -27.57
CA SER A 55 11.16 118.35 -28.76
C SER A 55 12.01 118.73 -29.96
N SER A 56 13.00 119.62 -29.79
CA SER A 56 13.92 120.01 -30.86
C SER A 56 14.77 118.84 -31.37
N THR A 57 15.25 117.98 -30.47
CA THR A 57 16.08 116.80 -30.83
C THR A 57 15.29 115.77 -31.63
N ILE A 58 14.07 115.46 -31.19
CA ILE A 58 13.17 114.53 -31.90
C ILE A 58 12.81 115.12 -33.26
N ALA A 59 12.41 116.39 -33.32
CA ALA A 59 12.13 117.07 -34.58
C ALA A 59 13.33 117.06 -35.53
N ASN A 60 14.56 117.21 -35.02
CA ASN A 60 15.77 117.13 -35.84
C ASN A 60 16.06 115.70 -36.34
N PHE A 61 15.82 114.68 -35.51
CA PHE A 61 15.91 113.27 -35.94
C PHE A 61 14.92 112.99 -37.07
N ILE A 62 13.67 113.43 -36.91
CA ILE A 62 12.62 113.31 -37.93
C ILE A 62 13.08 114.02 -39.22
N ALA A 63 13.45 115.28 -39.13
CA ALA A 63 13.91 116.08 -40.28
C ALA A 63 15.08 115.40 -41.01
N THR A 64 16.03 114.83 -40.28
CA THR A 64 17.23 114.19 -40.86
C THR A 64 16.92 112.83 -41.52
N GLN A 65 16.19 111.95 -40.83
CA GLN A 65 15.94 110.59 -41.31
C GLN A 65 14.80 110.52 -42.33
N TYR A 66 13.79 111.38 -42.17
CA TYR A 66 12.66 111.46 -43.08
C TYR A 66 12.97 112.36 -44.29
N GLY A 67 13.66 113.48 -44.07
CA GLY A 67 14.13 114.42 -45.11
C GLY A 67 13.18 115.58 -45.42
N ASP A 68 12.27 115.94 -44.51
CA ASP A 68 11.21 116.95 -44.71
C ASP A 68 11.15 117.96 -43.55
N ASP A 69 10.54 119.13 -43.79
CA ASP A 69 10.43 120.20 -42.79
C ASP A 69 9.52 119.79 -41.62
N VAL A 70 9.91 120.19 -40.41
CA VAL A 70 9.15 119.97 -39.17
C VAL A 70 8.75 121.34 -38.60
N LEU A 71 7.50 121.73 -38.83
CA LEU A 71 6.94 123.07 -38.54
C LEU A 71 6.22 123.10 -37.18
N ASP A 72 6.27 124.23 -36.47
CA ASP A 72 5.53 124.47 -35.21
C ASP A 72 4.19 125.16 -35.50
N ASP A 73 3.27 124.41 -36.12
CA ASP A 73 1.93 124.86 -36.53
C ASP A 73 0.79 124.15 -35.78
N GLY A 74 1.14 123.23 -34.87
CA GLY A 74 0.21 122.44 -34.07
C GLY A 74 -0.29 121.14 -34.71
N ASP A 75 0.21 120.72 -35.88
CA ASP A 75 -0.22 119.46 -36.54
C ASP A 75 0.52 118.21 -35.99
N ILE A 76 -0.09 117.61 -34.97
CA ILE A 76 0.43 116.41 -34.28
C ILE A 76 0.38 115.16 -35.18
N VAL A 77 -0.61 115.05 -36.06
CA VAL A 77 -0.81 113.86 -36.93
C VAL A 77 0.31 113.79 -37.96
N LYS A 78 0.66 114.93 -38.55
CA LYS A 78 1.79 115.03 -39.47
C LYS A 78 3.10 114.67 -38.79
N LEU A 79 3.38 115.24 -37.61
CA LEU A 79 4.61 114.97 -36.87
C LEU A 79 4.77 113.48 -36.51
N THR A 80 3.68 112.84 -36.08
CA THR A 80 3.65 111.39 -35.76
C THR A 80 3.95 110.55 -37.01
N THR A 81 3.35 110.90 -38.14
CA THR A 81 3.59 110.20 -39.41
C THR A 81 5.04 110.32 -39.86
N GLN A 82 5.62 111.51 -39.74
CA GLN A 82 7.02 111.74 -40.09
C GLN A 82 7.97 110.94 -39.17
N LEU A 83 7.66 110.82 -37.87
CA LEU A 83 8.44 109.99 -36.93
C LEU A 83 8.43 108.51 -37.27
N ASN A 84 7.26 107.91 -37.55
CA ASN A 84 7.18 106.49 -37.89
C ASN A 84 7.99 106.15 -39.14
N LYS A 85 7.89 106.98 -40.19
CA LYS A 85 8.65 106.77 -41.43
C LYS A 85 10.16 106.94 -41.24
N ALA A 86 10.60 107.84 -40.36
CA ALA A 86 12.00 107.96 -39.98
C ALA A 86 12.54 106.66 -39.33
N LEU A 87 11.75 106.04 -38.44
CA LEU A 87 12.12 104.78 -37.79
C LEU A 87 12.16 103.59 -38.77
N GLU A 88 11.14 103.45 -39.62
CA GLU A 88 11.07 102.37 -40.62
C GLU A 88 12.28 102.39 -41.57
N LYS A 89 12.63 103.57 -42.09
CA LYS A 89 13.80 103.73 -42.97
C LYS A 89 15.10 103.33 -42.28
N LYS A 90 15.26 103.68 -41.00
CA LYS A 90 16.47 103.36 -40.23
C LYS A 90 16.62 101.86 -39.99
N ILE A 91 15.53 101.16 -39.65
CA ILE A 91 15.55 99.72 -39.39
C ILE A 91 15.84 98.93 -40.67
N ALA A 92 15.19 99.27 -41.79
CA ALA A 92 15.35 98.54 -43.05
C ALA A 92 16.77 98.64 -43.63
N ALA A 93 17.47 99.76 -43.40
CA ALA A 93 18.84 99.93 -43.87
C ALA A 93 19.87 99.08 -43.10
N GLU A 94 19.61 98.79 -41.82
CA GLU A 94 20.60 98.13 -40.94
C GLU A 94 20.31 96.63 -40.72
N ILE A 95 19.09 96.14 -40.99
CA ILE A 95 18.70 94.73 -40.75
C ILE A 95 17.99 94.14 -41.98
N PRO A 96 18.72 93.54 -42.96
CA PRO A 96 18.10 92.94 -44.14
C PRO A 96 17.42 91.60 -43.83
N SER A 97 16.38 91.26 -44.59
CA SER A 97 15.56 90.06 -44.36
C SER A 97 16.25 88.74 -44.73
N ALA A 98 17.22 88.74 -45.65
CA ALA A 98 18.11 87.62 -45.93
C ALA A 98 19.38 88.08 -46.67
N SER A 99 20.54 87.53 -46.30
CA SER A 99 21.83 87.79 -46.98
C SER A 99 22.80 86.63 -46.75
N LEU A 100 23.69 86.38 -47.70
CA LEU A 100 24.78 85.40 -47.57
C LEU A 100 26.03 85.98 -46.87
N THR A 101 26.07 87.29 -46.64
CA THR A 101 27.27 88.01 -46.15
C THR A 101 27.02 88.83 -44.90
N GLN A 102 25.76 89.12 -44.53
CA GLN A 102 25.41 89.96 -43.38
C GLN A 102 24.24 89.33 -42.61
N LYS A 103 24.32 89.30 -41.26
CA LYS A 103 23.33 88.58 -40.43
C LYS A 103 21.95 89.27 -40.49
N GLY A 104 20.93 88.54 -40.95
CA GLY A 104 19.52 88.92 -40.95
C GLY A 104 18.65 88.00 -40.06
N ILE A 105 17.32 88.11 -40.16
CA ILE A 105 16.36 87.24 -39.45
C ILE A 105 16.05 86.01 -40.33
N VAL A 106 16.45 84.79 -39.91
CA VAL A 106 16.23 83.54 -40.68
C VAL A 106 15.29 82.59 -39.92
N GLN A 107 14.38 81.92 -40.63
CA GLN A 107 13.45 80.93 -40.08
C GLN A 107 14.03 79.50 -40.13
N LEU A 108 13.87 78.74 -39.06
CA LEU A 108 14.38 77.36 -38.95
C LEU A 108 13.39 76.31 -39.49
N THR A 109 13.90 75.17 -39.97
CA THR A 109 13.10 74.00 -40.38
C THR A 109 13.62 72.67 -39.82
N ASP A 110 12.68 71.77 -39.53
CA ASP A 110 12.88 70.41 -39.05
C ASP A 110 12.49 69.34 -40.08
N LYS A 111 12.22 69.74 -41.33
CA LYS A 111 11.88 68.84 -42.43
C LYS A 111 12.86 68.99 -43.58
N THR A 112 13.14 67.87 -44.26
CA THR A 112 13.86 67.92 -45.54
C THR A 112 12.97 68.51 -46.63
N GLY A 113 13.58 69.23 -47.56
CA GLY A 113 12.88 69.91 -48.65
C GLY A 113 13.86 70.63 -49.57
N ASN A 114 13.33 71.45 -50.47
CA ASN A 114 14.09 72.19 -51.49
C ASN A 114 14.06 73.71 -51.27
N SER A 115 13.94 74.17 -50.01
CA SER A 115 13.87 75.60 -49.68
C SER A 115 15.26 76.25 -49.65
N ASN A 116 15.36 77.46 -50.22
CA ASN A 116 16.55 78.31 -50.15
C ASN A 116 16.43 79.43 -49.09
N SER A 117 15.31 79.50 -48.35
CA SER A 117 15.02 80.55 -47.36
C SER A 117 14.99 80.06 -45.90
N LEU A 118 14.98 78.74 -45.69
CA LEU A 118 14.93 78.12 -44.37
C LEU A 118 16.31 77.54 -44.01
N ALA A 119 16.72 77.72 -42.77
CA ALA A 119 17.92 77.05 -42.24
C ALA A 119 17.53 75.75 -41.53
N VAL A 120 18.26 74.67 -41.82
CA VAL A 120 18.02 73.38 -41.17
C VAL A 120 18.40 73.42 -39.70
N THR A 121 17.60 72.78 -38.86
CA THR A 121 17.95 72.57 -37.45
C THR A 121 19.07 71.54 -37.31
N GLN A 122 19.88 71.68 -36.25
CA GLN A 122 20.92 70.68 -35.94
C GLN A 122 20.33 69.28 -35.77
N LYS A 123 19.14 69.18 -35.16
CA LYS A 123 18.43 67.90 -35.00
C LYS A 123 18.18 67.22 -36.35
N LEU A 124 17.68 67.95 -37.34
CA LEU A 124 17.42 67.40 -38.67
C LEU A 124 18.71 66.88 -39.33
N VAL A 125 19.82 67.61 -39.18
CA VAL A 125 21.13 67.17 -39.71
C VAL A 125 21.59 65.88 -39.04
N SER A 126 21.47 65.79 -37.72
CA SER A 126 21.79 64.56 -36.97
C SER A 126 20.92 63.39 -37.41
N ASP A 127 19.60 63.57 -37.53
CA ASP A 127 18.67 62.50 -37.93
C ASP A 127 18.99 61.99 -39.35
N VAL A 128 19.41 62.86 -40.28
CA VAL A 128 19.87 62.47 -41.63
C VAL A 128 21.19 61.69 -41.57
N ASN A 129 22.14 62.14 -40.75
CA ASN A 129 23.43 61.46 -40.58
C ASN A 129 23.25 60.06 -39.96
N ASP A 130 22.39 59.95 -38.95
CA ASP A 130 22.07 58.68 -38.31
C ASP A 130 21.36 57.73 -39.29
N ASN A 131 20.50 58.24 -40.17
CA ASN A 131 19.91 57.42 -41.23
C ASN A 131 20.99 56.82 -42.15
N ALA A 132 21.99 57.61 -42.54
CA ALA A 132 23.10 57.17 -43.39
C ALA A 132 24.01 56.16 -42.67
N ASN A 133 24.35 56.41 -41.40
CA ASN A 133 25.17 55.50 -40.58
C ASN A 133 24.47 54.15 -40.32
N ASN A 134 23.14 54.11 -40.35
CA ASN A 134 22.34 52.90 -40.22
C ASN A 134 22.18 52.12 -41.55
N ARG A 135 23.01 52.35 -42.57
CA ARG A 135 23.04 51.59 -43.84
C ARG A 135 24.38 50.87 -43.99
N LEU A 136 24.41 49.84 -44.85
CA LEU A 136 25.62 49.07 -45.11
C LEU A 136 26.68 49.92 -45.82
N ALA A 137 27.85 50.01 -45.22
CA ALA A 137 29.02 50.72 -45.70
C ALA A 137 29.76 49.87 -46.75
N LYS A 138 29.92 50.43 -47.95
CA LYS A 138 30.52 49.71 -49.09
C LYS A 138 31.93 49.20 -48.81
N ASN A 139 32.73 49.97 -48.08
CA ASN A 139 34.10 49.60 -47.72
C ASN A 139 34.17 48.43 -46.72
N GLN A 140 33.08 48.10 -46.04
CA GLN A 140 33.01 46.96 -45.12
C GLN A 140 32.63 45.64 -45.79
N ASN A 141 32.20 45.66 -47.07
CA ASN A 141 31.89 44.46 -47.84
C ASN A 141 30.96 43.46 -47.08
N GLY A 142 29.99 43.98 -46.34
CA GLY A 142 29.02 43.18 -45.58
C GLY A 142 29.48 42.72 -44.18
N ALA A 143 30.65 43.16 -43.70
CA ALA A 143 31.08 42.89 -42.32
C ALA A 143 30.12 43.50 -41.28
N ASP A 144 29.55 44.65 -41.59
CA ASP A 144 28.55 45.44 -40.85
C ASP A 144 27.11 44.92 -40.95
N ILE A 145 26.88 43.81 -41.65
CA ILE A 145 25.59 43.11 -41.59
C ILE A 145 25.42 42.56 -40.16
N LEU A 146 24.42 43.10 -39.45
CA LEU A 146 24.08 42.74 -38.07
C LEU A 146 23.71 41.25 -37.94
N ASP A 147 22.76 40.78 -38.75
CA ASP A 147 22.37 39.37 -38.82
C ASP A 147 22.71 38.80 -40.20
N LYS A 148 23.90 38.21 -40.28
CA LYS A 148 24.41 37.57 -41.50
C LYS A 148 23.55 36.37 -41.90
N ASN A 149 22.93 35.67 -40.96
CA ASN A 149 22.10 34.50 -41.24
C ASN A 149 20.78 34.91 -41.89
N ALA A 150 20.10 35.93 -41.33
CA ALA A 150 18.90 36.49 -41.95
C ALA A 150 19.20 37.09 -43.33
N PHE A 151 20.36 37.74 -43.51
CA PHE A 151 20.79 38.26 -44.81
C PHE A 151 20.95 37.15 -45.85
N VAL A 152 21.64 36.05 -45.50
CA VAL A 152 21.79 34.86 -46.37
C VAL A 152 20.42 34.24 -46.71
N LYS A 153 19.49 34.21 -45.75
CA LYS A 153 18.10 33.77 -45.99
C LYS A 153 17.36 34.67 -46.98
N ASN A 154 17.48 35.99 -46.84
CA ASN A 154 16.84 36.95 -47.74
C ASN A 154 17.41 36.91 -49.16
N LEU A 155 18.68 36.51 -49.32
CA LEU A 155 19.28 36.22 -50.64
C LEU A 155 18.80 34.90 -51.26
N GLY A 156 17.99 34.10 -50.55
CA GLY A 156 17.57 32.76 -51.01
C GLY A 156 18.67 31.69 -50.91
N LEU A 157 19.80 32.00 -50.26
CA LEU A 157 20.97 31.11 -50.20
C LEU A 157 20.98 30.18 -48.99
N ALA A 158 19.98 30.28 -48.10
CA ALA A 158 19.89 29.41 -46.93
C ALA A 158 19.84 27.92 -47.31
N GLU A 159 19.03 27.56 -48.31
CA GLU A 159 18.94 26.19 -48.82
C GLU A 159 20.23 25.75 -49.50
N THR A 160 20.85 26.63 -50.30
CA THR A 160 22.14 26.34 -50.95
C THR A 160 23.24 26.05 -49.93
N GLY A 161 23.33 26.87 -48.87
CA GLY A 161 24.29 26.64 -47.78
C GLY A 161 24.03 25.32 -47.04
N ASN A 162 22.76 24.96 -46.85
CA ASN A 162 22.38 23.68 -46.25
C ASN A 162 22.72 22.49 -47.17
N LEU A 163 22.43 22.58 -48.47
CA LEU A 163 22.77 21.54 -49.45
C LEU A 163 24.29 21.34 -49.54
N ALA A 164 25.06 22.43 -49.59
CA ALA A 164 26.52 22.36 -49.65
C ALA A 164 27.14 21.73 -48.39
N LYS A 165 26.64 22.08 -47.19
CA LYS A 165 27.09 21.46 -45.93
C LYS A 165 26.82 19.95 -45.87
N ASN A 166 25.75 19.50 -46.52
CA ASN A 166 25.34 18.09 -46.54
C ASN A 166 25.78 17.35 -47.81
N ALA A 167 26.49 18.02 -48.73
CA ALA A 167 26.98 17.40 -49.95
C ALA A 167 28.04 16.33 -49.64
N VAL A 168 28.00 15.23 -50.37
CA VAL A 168 28.99 14.17 -50.26
C VAL A 168 30.28 14.63 -50.99
N PRO A 169 31.44 14.69 -50.32
CA PRO A 169 32.70 15.02 -50.98
C PRO A 169 33.05 13.99 -52.06
N ASN A 170 33.55 14.44 -53.21
CA ASN A 170 33.95 13.57 -54.33
C ASN A 170 35.07 12.58 -53.99
N SER A 171 35.83 12.83 -52.92
CA SER A 171 36.87 11.95 -52.39
C SER A 171 36.32 10.79 -51.56
N ARG A 172 35.06 10.87 -51.10
CA ARG A 172 34.45 9.83 -50.27
C ARG A 172 34.09 8.61 -51.15
N LYS A 173 34.51 7.43 -50.70
CA LYS A 173 34.28 6.14 -51.36
C LYS A 173 33.55 5.19 -50.41
N ILE A 174 32.82 4.22 -50.97
CA ILE A 174 32.31 3.06 -50.24
C ILE A 174 32.99 1.82 -50.81
N ASN A 175 33.79 1.11 -50.00
CA ASN A 175 34.58 -0.05 -50.42
C ASN A 175 35.33 0.14 -51.75
N GLY A 176 36.04 1.27 -51.89
CA GLY A 176 36.79 1.62 -53.10
C GLY A 176 35.95 2.20 -54.26
N LYS A 177 34.62 2.11 -54.23
CA LYS A 177 33.72 2.68 -55.25
C LYS A 177 33.46 4.17 -54.98
N ALA A 178 33.61 5.02 -55.99
CA ALA A 178 33.39 6.46 -55.89
C ALA A 178 31.89 6.82 -55.86
N LEU A 179 31.50 7.80 -55.05
CA LEU A 179 30.11 8.26 -54.88
C LEU A 179 29.70 9.30 -55.94
N THR A 180 29.82 8.94 -57.22
CA THR A 180 29.47 9.82 -58.36
C THR A 180 28.08 9.52 -58.95
N GLY A 181 27.38 8.52 -58.42
CA GLY A 181 26.05 8.07 -58.85
C GLY A 181 25.57 6.90 -57.98
N ASP A 182 24.55 6.17 -58.44
CA ASP A 182 24.03 4.99 -57.72
C ASP A 182 25.10 3.90 -57.62
N ILE A 183 25.30 3.36 -56.41
CA ILE A 183 26.25 2.29 -56.14
C ILE A 183 25.49 1.01 -55.81
N SER A 184 25.68 -0.04 -56.61
CA SER A 184 25.31 -1.40 -56.22
C SER A 184 26.42 -2.03 -55.37
N LEU A 185 26.08 -2.36 -54.13
CA LEU A 185 26.93 -3.12 -53.20
C LEU A 185 26.38 -4.54 -53.11
N ASN A 186 27.27 -5.54 -53.21
CA ASN A 186 26.95 -6.91 -52.85
C ASN A 186 27.45 -7.22 -51.43
N ALA A 187 27.11 -8.39 -50.88
CA ALA A 187 27.53 -8.77 -49.53
C ALA A 187 29.05 -8.82 -49.36
N GLY A 188 29.78 -9.23 -50.41
CA GLY A 188 31.24 -9.18 -50.44
C GLY A 188 31.81 -7.76 -50.38
N ASP A 189 31.12 -6.77 -50.94
CA ASP A 189 31.56 -5.36 -50.90
C ASP A 189 31.55 -4.75 -49.49
N VAL A 190 30.87 -5.37 -48.52
CA VAL A 190 30.74 -4.83 -47.15
C VAL A 190 31.15 -5.84 -46.07
N GLY A 191 31.77 -6.96 -46.46
CA GLY A 191 32.12 -8.04 -45.54
C GLY A 191 30.89 -8.66 -44.85
N ALA A 192 29.72 -8.56 -45.46
CA ALA A 192 28.49 -9.13 -44.95
C ALA A 192 28.29 -10.56 -45.47
N PHE A 193 27.47 -11.34 -44.76
CA PHE A 193 27.01 -12.61 -45.27
C PHE A 193 26.06 -12.41 -46.46
N LYS A 194 26.20 -13.26 -47.48
CA LYS A 194 25.31 -13.23 -48.64
C LYS A 194 23.87 -13.46 -48.17
N LEU A 195 22.95 -12.59 -48.60
CA LEU A 195 21.52 -12.83 -48.42
C LEU A 195 21.10 -14.03 -49.28
N GLY A 196 20.81 -15.16 -48.64
CA GLY A 196 20.42 -16.41 -49.31
C GLY A 196 21.58 -17.37 -49.57
N LEU A 197 21.46 -18.18 -50.64
CA LEU A 197 22.41 -19.26 -50.92
C LEU A 197 23.77 -18.74 -51.41
N THR A 198 24.81 -19.23 -50.74
CA THR A 198 26.23 -18.99 -51.04
C THR A 198 26.71 -19.92 -52.14
N GLY A 199 26.30 -21.20 -52.11
CA GLY A 199 26.59 -22.14 -53.18
C GLY A 199 25.79 -23.45 -53.05
N ASN A 200 25.85 -24.27 -54.10
CA ASN A 200 25.19 -25.56 -54.18
C ASN A 200 26.24 -26.68 -54.19
N ASN A 201 26.05 -27.66 -53.33
CA ASN A 201 26.91 -28.82 -53.11
C ASN A 201 26.05 -30.10 -53.17
N THR A 202 26.68 -31.27 -53.27
CA THR A 202 25.97 -32.56 -53.25
C THR A 202 26.41 -33.40 -52.06
N VAL A 203 25.64 -34.41 -51.67
CA VAL A 203 26.06 -35.34 -50.61
C VAL A 203 27.41 -36.00 -50.87
N ASN A 204 27.82 -36.16 -52.13
CA ASN A 204 29.14 -36.68 -52.51
C ASN A 204 30.23 -35.59 -52.56
N ASN A 205 29.83 -34.34 -52.80
CA ASN A 205 30.70 -33.18 -52.86
C ASN A 205 30.30 -32.21 -51.74
N GLN A 206 30.56 -32.62 -50.50
CA GLN A 206 30.22 -31.88 -49.28
C GLN A 206 30.78 -30.45 -49.31
N VAL A 207 30.21 -29.54 -48.50
CA VAL A 207 30.73 -28.18 -48.34
C VAL A 207 32.14 -28.23 -47.72
N PRO A 208 33.20 -27.74 -48.40
CA PRO A 208 34.57 -27.76 -47.87
C PRO A 208 34.72 -26.94 -46.59
N TRP A 209 35.68 -27.30 -45.74
CA TRP A 209 35.92 -26.59 -44.47
C TRP A 209 36.48 -25.17 -44.64
N ASN A 210 37.18 -24.94 -45.75
CA ASN A 210 37.81 -23.66 -46.11
C ASN A 210 36.94 -22.83 -47.06
N ALA A 211 35.66 -23.18 -47.23
CA ALA A 211 34.74 -22.41 -48.06
C ALA A 211 34.44 -21.03 -47.42
N ASN A 212 33.88 -20.12 -48.21
CA ASN A 212 33.44 -18.84 -47.69
C ASN A 212 32.29 -19.04 -46.70
N THR A 213 32.26 -18.28 -45.61
CA THR A 213 31.14 -18.31 -44.67
C THR A 213 29.82 -18.01 -45.39
N GLY A 214 28.79 -18.82 -45.13
CA GLY A 214 27.47 -18.63 -45.71
C GLY A 214 26.57 -19.87 -45.64
N LEU A 215 25.41 -19.77 -46.28
CA LEU A 215 24.43 -20.86 -46.37
C LEU A 215 24.61 -21.65 -47.67
N TYR A 216 24.71 -22.97 -47.58
CA TYR A 216 24.89 -23.85 -48.72
C TYR A 216 23.77 -24.87 -48.82
N ASP A 217 23.40 -25.23 -50.05
CA ASP A 217 22.58 -26.41 -50.29
C ASP A 217 23.46 -27.65 -50.38
N LEU A 218 23.05 -28.70 -49.67
CA LEU A 218 23.59 -30.04 -49.79
C LEU A 218 22.51 -30.94 -50.41
N LEU A 219 22.61 -31.12 -51.71
CA LEU A 219 21.62 -31.82 -52.53
C LEU A 219 21.89 -33.33 -52.52
N ASN A 220 20.85 -34.12 -52.30
CA ASN A 220 20.82 -35.55 -52.56
C ASN A 220 19.88 -35.78 -53.76
N PRO A 221 20.41 -35.77 -54.99
CA PRO A 221 19.59 -35.64 -56.20
C PRO A 221 18.47 -36.69 -56.27
N GLY A 222 17.23 -36.21 -56.42
CA GLY A 222 16.05 -37.08 -56.53
C GLY A 222 15.52 -37.65 -55.21
N ILE A 223 16.17 -37.38 -54.07
CA ILE A 223 15.77 -37.90 -52.75
C ILE A 223 15.38 -36.74 -51.82
N ASP A 224 16.33 -35.88 -51.45
CA ASP A 224 16.13 -34.77 -50.52
C ASP A 224 17.23 -33.70 -50.62
N SER A 225 17.12 -32.66 -49.79
CA SER A 225 18.16 -31.66 -49.60
C SER A 225 18.28 -31.28 -48.13
N SER A 226 19.48 -30.82 -47.77
CA SER A 226 19.77 -30.20 -46.48
C SER A 226 20.36 -28.82 -46.70
N HIS A 227 20.11 -27.90 -45.79
CA HIS A 227 20.86 -26.65 -45.71
C HIS A 227 22.06 -26.82 -44.78
N VAL A 228 23.21 -26.28 -45.17
CA VAL A 228 24.42 -26.22 -44.34
C VAL A 228 24.78 -24.75 -44.11
N ALA A 229 24.62 -24.28 -42.88
CA ALA A 229 25.22 -23.02 -42.44
C ALA A 229 26.69 -23.28 -42.12
N HIS A 230 27.59 -22.70 -42.89
CA HIS A 230 29.03 -22.84 -42.72
C HIS A 230 29.63 -21.53 -42.25
N PHE A 231 30.38 -21.55 -41.16
CA PHE A 231 31.13 -20.42 -40.63
C PHE A 231 32.61 -20.75 -40.63
N ASN A 232 33.41 -19.88 -41.22
CA ASN A 232 34.85 -20.00 -41.36
C ASN A 232 35.49 -18.62 -41.11
N ASN A 233 36.34 -18.52 -40.10
CA ASN A 233 37.12 -17.33 -39.78
C ASN A 233 38.62 -17.50 -40.13
N GLY A 234 39.04 -18.70 -40.54
CA GLY A 234 40.41 -19.02 -40.96
C GLY A 234 41.47 -18.96 -39.85
N VAL A 235 41.10 -18.85 -38.57
CA VAL A 235 42.07 -18.67 -37.47
C VAL A 235 41.73 -19.53 -36.25
N GLY A 236 42.76 -19.89 -35.48
CA GLY A 236 42.62 -20.68 -34.24
C GLY A 236 42.42 -22.18 -34.48
N SER A 237 42.21 -22.93 -33.40
CA SER A 237 42.10 -24.40 -33.47
C SER A 237 40.76 -24.94 -33.93
N CYS A 238 39.74 -24.08 -34.00
CA CYS A 238 38.48 -24.35 -34.68
C CYS A 238 38.19 -23.23 -35.68
N PRO A 239 38.88 -23.22 -36.84
CA PRO A 239 38.75 -22.12 -37.78
C PRO A 239 37.43 -22.16 -38.56
N ALA A 240 36.75 -23.31 -38.57
CA ALA A 240 35.44 -23.42 -39.18
C ALA A 240 34.52 -24.41 -38.47
N PHE A 241 33.21 -24.15 -38.52
CA PHE A 241 32.18 -25.10 -38.13
C PHE A 241 31.03 -25.09 -39.14
N GLN A 242 30.26 -26.17 -39.14
CA GLN A 242 29.07 -26.30 -39.96
C GLN A 242 27.88 -26.77 -39.12
N LEU A 243 26.70 -26.26 -39.44
CA LEU A 243 25.41 -26.72 -38.94
C LEU A 243 24.54 -27.14 -40.14
N LYS A 244 24.18 -28.41 -40.20
CA LYS A 244 23.32 -29.01 -41.22
C LYS A 244 21.91 -29.17 -40.68
N VAL A 245 20.92 -28.82 -41.50
CA VAL A 245 19.50 -28.99 -41.20
C VAL A 245 18.83 -29.70 -42.38
N LEU A 246 18.18 -30.83 -42.09
CA LEU A 246 17.42 -31.58 -43.10
C LEU A 246 16.02 -30.98 -43.28
N TYR A 247 15.50 -31.11 -44.50
CA TYR A 247 14.12 -30.72 -44.83
C TYR A 247 13.08 -31.31 -43.84
N LYS A 248 11.97 -30.58 -43.64
CA LYS A 248 10.86 -30.98 -42.73
C LYS A 248 11.27 -31.23 -41.26
N ASN A 249 12.37 -30.63 -40.80
CA ASN A 249 12.91 -30.77 -39.44
C ASN A 249 13.22 -32.24 -39.09
N ARG A 250 13.78 -32.99 -40.04
CA ARG A 250 14.10 -34.41 -39.89
C ARG A 250 15.44 -34.70 -39.21
N GLY A 251 16.22 -33.67 -38.92
CA GLY A 251 17.51 -33.79 -38.25
C GLY A 251 18.28 -32.47 -38.31
N ILE A 252 19.08 -32.24 -37.27
CA ILE A 252 20.06 -31.15 -37.20
C ILE A 252 21.38 -31.83 -36.81
N ALA A 253 22.47 -31.48 -37.47
CA ALA A 253 23.79 -32.00 -37.14
C ALA A 253 24.85 -30.91 -37.24
N TYR A 254 25.96 -31.04 -36.52
CA TYR A 254 27.09 -30.13 -36.61
C TYR A 254 28.40 -30.88 -36.81
N ARG A 255 29.43 -30.17 -37.26
CA ARG A 255 30.83 -30.63 -37.26
C ARG A 255 31.77 -29.43 -37.25
N SER A 256 32.99 -29.63 -36.78
CA SER A 256 34.02 -28.59 -36.70
C SER A 256 35.31 -29.03 -37.40
N ALA A 257 36.01 -28.06 -37.97
CA ALA A 257 37.33 -28.27 -38.52
C ALA A 257 38.40 -28.01 -37.47
N ARG A 258 39.56 -28.69 -37.54
CA ARG A 258 40.71 -28.45 -36.69
C ARG A 258 41.85 -27.80 -37.46
N ASP A 259 42.36 -26.68 -36.93
CA ASP A 259 43.50 -25.93 -37.45
C ASP A 259 43.47 -25.87 -39.01
N ASN A 260 44.58 -26.21 -39.69
CA ASN A 260 44.63 -26.29 -41.16
C ASN A 260 44.35 -27.69 -41.73
N PHE A 261 43.88 -28.64 -40.91
CA PHE A 261 43.65 -30.03 -41.32
C PHE A 261 42.24 -30.27 -41.90
N GLY A 262 41.24 -29.51 -41.45
CA GLY A 262 39.85 -29.65 -41.89
C GLY A 262 38.98 -30.47 -40.94
N PHE A 263 37.90 -31.08 -41.43
CA PHE A 263 36.98 -31.90 -40.62
C PHE A 263 37.65 -33.23 -40.26
N GLU A 264 37.91 -33.46 -38.97
CA GLU A 264 38.46 -34.73 -38.47
C GLU A 264 37.36 -35.71 -38.05
N GLU A 265 36.21 -35.18 -37.68
CA GLU A 265 35.01 -35.95 -37.32
C GLU A 265 33.90 -35.72 -38.35
N ASP A 266 33.09 -36.76 -38.55
CA ASP A 266 31.90 -36.68 -39.36
C ASP A 266 30.78 -35.87 -38.67
N TRP A 267 29.62 -35.76 -39.31
CA TRP A 267 28.47 -35.07 -38.75
C TRP A 267 28.02 -35.68 -37.41
N THR A 268 27.90 -34.84 -36.38
CA THR A 268 27.34 -35.19 -35.06
C THR A 268 25.91 -34.65 -34.93
N ASP A 269 24.95 -35.49 -34.59
CA ASP A 269 23.54 -35.11 -34.49
C ASP A 269 23.22 -34.27 -33.24
N ILE A 270 22.32 -33.30 -33.39
CA ILE A 270 21.66 -32.56 -32.32
C ILE A 270 20.24 -33.09 -32.20
N TYR A 271 19.94 -33.68 -31.04
CA TYR A 271 18.59 -34.16 -30.77
C TYR A 271 17.61 -33.00 -30.49
N THR A 272 16.39 -33.13 -31.00
CA THR A 272 15.31 -32.15 -30.84
C THR A 272 14.06 -32.81 -30.31
N THR A 273 13.02 -32.05 -29.97
CA THR A 273 11.73 -32.62 -29.56
C THR A 273 11.05 -33.46 -30.66
N LYS A 274 11.40 -33.23 -31.94
CA LYS A 274 10.91 -34.02 -33.08
C LYS A 274 11.86 -35.17 -33.44
N ASN A 275 13.17 -34.96 -33.26
CA ASN A 275 14.21 -35.98 -33.44
C ASN A 275 14.81 -36.31 -32.07
N LYS A 276 14.05 -36.97 -31.22
CA LYS A 276 14.47 -37.29 -29.86
C LYS A 276 15.53 -38.39 -29.90
N PRO A 277 16.49 -38.40 -28.96
CA PRO A 277 17.37 -39.54 -28.83
C PRO A 277 16.54 -40.77 -28.46
N THR A 278 16.93 -41.92 -28.98
CA THR A 278 16.43 -43.20 -28.46
C THR A 278 16.97 -43.43 -27.05
N ALA A 279 16.35 -44.34 -26.29
CA ALA A 279 16.85 -44.72 -24.97
C ALA A 279 18.30 -45.25 -25.03
N ALA A 280 18.67 -45.90 -26.15
CA ALA A 280 20.03 -46.35 -26.40
C ALA A 280 20.99 -45.17 -26.63
N ASP A 281 20.56 -44.15 -27.37
CA ASP A 281 21.39 -42.98 -27.71
C ASP A 281 21.87 -42.19 -26.47
N VAL A 282 21.12 -42.24 -25.37
CA VAL A 282 21.42 -41.50 -24.12
C VAL A 282 21.69 -42.39 -22.91
N GLY A 283 21.79 -43.71 -23.09
CA GLY A 283 21.95 -44.66 -21.99
C GLY A 283 20.82 -44.62 -20.95
N ALA A 284 19.60 -44.25 -21.37
CA ALA A 284 18.43 -44.16 -20.50
C ALA A 284 17.63 -45.45 -20.47
N PHE A 285 16.87 -45.67 -19.40
CA PHE A 285 15.92 -46.78 -19.32
C PHE A 285 14.78 -46.61 -20.33
N LYS A 286 14.36 -47.72 -20.95
CA LYS A 286 13.17 -47.74 -21.81
C LYS A 286 11.94 -47.38 -20.97
N LEU A 287 11.17 -46.38 -21.41
CA LEU A 287 9.92 -45.98 -20.75
C LEU A 287 8.86 -47.07 -20.95
N GLY A 288 8.38 -47.65 -19.85
CA GLY A 288 7.33 -48.68 -19.86
C GLY A 288 7.87 -50.11 -19.81
N LEU A 289 7.14 -51.04 -20.43
CA LEU A 289 7.47 -52.47 -20.42
C LEU A 289 8.78 -52.75 -21.21
N THR A 290 9.72 -53.37 -20.53
CA THR A 290 10.99 -53.84 -21.10
C THR A 290 10.72 -55.05 -21.97
N GLU A 291 10.26 -56.14 -21.35
CA GLU A 291 9.98 -57.43 -21.99
C GLU A 291 8.98 -58.26 -21.14
N ARG A 292 8.37 -59.28 -21.76
CA ARG A 292 7.46 -60.22 -21.09
C ARG A 292 8.11 -61.58 -20.90
N TYR A 293 7.94 -62.13 -19.70
CA TYR A 293 8.37 -63.46 -19.29
C TYR A 293 7.19 -64.27 -18.75
N THR A 294 7.40 -65.56 -18.51
CA THR A 294 6.38 -66.43 -17.89
C THR A 294 6.90 -67.03 -16.60
N VAL A 295 6.02 -67.49 -15.71
CA VAL A 295 6.44 -68.16 -14.46
C VAL A 295 7.34 -69.38 -14.68
N ASN A 296 7.26 -70.01 -15.87
CA ASN A 296 8.11 -71.15 -16.26
C ASN A 296 9.46 -70.74 -16.87
N ASN A 297 9.59 -69.47 -17.29
CA ASN A 297 10.84 -68.89 -17.76
C ASN A 297 10.93 -67.47 -17.17
N PRO A 298 11.27 -67.32 -15.88
CA PRO A 298 11.25 -66.04 -15.20
C PRO A 298 12.41 -65.14 -15.65
N ILE A 299 12.29 -63.84 -15.37
CA ILE A 299 13.32 -62.85 -15.67
C ILE A 299 14.64 -63.29 -15.01
N PRO A 300 15.72 -63.53 -15.79
CA PRO A 300 16.99 -63.97 -15.24
C PRO A 300 17.65 -62.85 -14.44
N TRP A 301 18.52 -63.21 -13.50
CA TRP A 301 19.15 -62.26 -12.58
C TRP A 301 20.08 -61.26 -13.29
N ASN A 302 20.63 -61.64 -14.45
CA ASN A 302 21.54 -60.85 -15.26
C ASN A 302 20.85 -60.09 -16.39
N ALA A 303 19.51 -59.99 -16.37
CA ALA A 303 18.78 -59.17 -17.33
C ALA A 303 19.15 -57.68 -17.16
N ASN A 304 18.87 -56.87 -18.19
CA ASN A 304 19.06 -55.43 -18.08
C ASN A 304 18.11 -54.85 -17.04
N THR A 305 18.54 -53.80 -16.32
CA THR A 305 17.63 -53.08 -15.42
C THR A 305 16.40 -52.58 -16.19
N GLY A 306 15.20 -52.80 -15.66
CA GLY A 306 13.95 -52.44 -16.32
C GLY A 306 12.69 -52.95 -15.61
N LEU A 307 11.53 -52.57 -16.15
CA LEU A 307 10.22 -53.08 -15.73
C LEU A 307 9.80 -54.23 -16.66
N TYR A 308 9.43 -55.37 -16.09
CA TYR A 308 9.07 -56.59 -16.82
C TYR A 308 7.65 -57.07 -16.44
N ASP A 309 7.00 -57.78 -17.37
CA ASP A 309 5.79 -58.54 -17.07
C ASP A 309 6.17 -59.99 -16.80
N LEU A 310 5.70 -60.53 -15.68
CA LEU A 310 5.74 -61.96 -15.40
C LEU A 310 4.32 -62.52 -15.52
N LEU A 311 4.09 -63.28 -16.58
CA LEU A 311 2.79 -63.88 -16.87
C LEU A 311 2.68 -65.27 -16.26
N ASN A 312 1.55 -65.53 -15.61
CA ASN A 312 1.09 -66.87 -15.29
C ASN A 312 -0.08 -67.18 -16.23
N PRO A 313 0.18 -67.83 -17.39
CA PRO A 313 -0.77 -67.89 -18.50
C PRO A 313 -2.15 -68.41 -18.06
N GLY A 314 -3.21 -67.62 -18.33
CA GLY A 314 -4.59 -67.96 -17.98
C GLY A 314 -4.98 -67.75 -16.52
N ILE A 315 -4.05 -67.36 -15.64
CA ILE A 315 -4.30 -67.19 -14.20
C ILE A 315 -4.17 -65.71 -13.81
N ASP A 316 -2.96 -65.15 -13.92
CA ASP A 316 -2.66 -63.78 -13.53
C ASP A 316 -1.36 -63.23 -14.13
N SER A 317 -1.04 -61.98 -13.80
CA SER A 317 0.22 -61.33 -14.13
C SER A 317 0.75 -60.52 -12.95
N SER A 318 2.07 -60.37 -12.93
CA SER A 318 2.79 -59.50 -12.02
C SER A 318 3.71 -58.55 -12.78
N HIS A 319 3.88 -57.34 -12.26
CA HIS A 319 4.98 -56.48 -12.70
C HIS A 319 6.22 -56.76 -11.86
N ILE A 320 7.36 -56.87 -12.51
CA ILE A 320 8.66 -57.06 -11.87
C ILE A 320 9.52 -55.84 -12.18
N ALA A 321 9.87 -55.06 -11.16
CA ALA A 321 10.94 -54.09 -11.27
C ALA A 321 12.26 -54.83 -11.00
N HIS A 322 13.15 -54.87 -12.00
CA HIS A 322 14.44 -55.51 -11.89
C HIS A 322 15.54 -54.45 -11.98
N PHE A 323 16.43 -54.46 -11.00
CA PHE A 323 17.61 -53.61 -10.96
C PHE A 323 18.83 -54.51 -10.93
N ASN A 324 19.74 -54.28 -11.88
CA ASN A 324 20.99 -54.99 -12.08
C ASN A 324 22.08 -53.97 -12.41
N ASN A 325 23.10 -53.86 -11.56
CA ASN A 325 24.29 -53.04 -11.79
C ASN A 325 25.52 -53.89 -12.17
N GLY A 326 25.38 -55.22 -12.15
CA GLY A 326 26.42 -56.18 -12.54
C GLY A 326 27.61 -56.29 -11.60
N ILE A 327 27.60 -55.65 -10.43
CA ILE A 327 28.78 -55.59 -9.53
C ILE A 327 28.41 -55.74 -8.04
N GLY A 328 29.33 -56.29 -7.26
CA GLY A 328 29.19 -56.47 -5.80
C GLY A 328 28.44 -57.74 -5.41
N SER A 329 28.26 -57.94 -4.10
CA SER A 329 27.66 -59.17 -3.57
C SER A 329 26.14 -59.28 -3.73
N CYS A 330 25.48 -58.17 -4.06
CA CYS A 330 24.09 -58.14 -4.52
C CYS A 330 24.06 -57.36 -5.85
N PRO A 331 24.45 -57.98 -6.98
CA PRO A 331 24.53 -57.27 -8.25
C PRO A 331 23.16 -57.00 -8.85
N ALA A 332 22.12 -57.73 -8.41
CA ALA A 332 20.77 -57.50 -8.85
C ALA A 332 19.72 -57.83 -7.78
N PHE A 333 18.58 -57.15 -7.84
CA PHE A 333 17.38 -57.50 -7.09
C PHE A 333 16.13 -57.32 -7.93
N GLN A 334 15.04 -57.95 -7.49
CA GLN A 334 13.73 -57.83 -8.10
C GLN A 334 12.67 -57.51 -7.06
N LEU A 335 11.74 -56.64 -7.43
CA LEU A 335 10.50 -56.36 -6.69
C LEU A 335 9.31 -56.76 -7.57
N LYS A 336 8.50 -57.69 -7.08
CA LYS A 336 7.29 -58.22 -7.73
C LYS A 336 6.05 -57.60 -7.12
N VAL A 337 5.14 -57.14 -7.96
CA VAL A 337 3.81 -56.63 -7.56
C VAL A 337 2.74 -57.39 -8.33
N LEU A 338 1.86 -58.08 -7.60
CA LEU A 338 0.74 -58.81 -8.18
C LEU A 338 -0.42 -57.87 -8.52
N TYR A 339 -1.15 -58.18 -9.59
CA TYR A 339 -2.36 -57.47 -9.98
C TYR A 339 -3.36 -57.31 -8.83
N LYS A 340 -4.16 -56.22 -8.85
CA LYS A 340 -5.18 -55.88 -7.83
C LYS A 340 -4.62 -55.74 -6.39
N ASN A 341 -3.32 -55.44 -6.23
CA ASN A 341 -2.65 -55.29 -4.93
C ASN A 341 -2.76 -56.57 -4.09
N ARG A 342 -2.61 -57.74 -4.72
CA ARG A 342 -2.74 -59.06 -4.05
C ARG A 342 -1.48 -59.51 -3.33
N GLY A 343 -0.36 -58.80 -3.48
CA GLY A 343 0.90 -59.10 -2.82
C GLY A 343 2.05 -58.31 -3.43
N ILE A 344 3.06 -58.05 -2.62
CA ILE A 344 4.35 -57.50 -3.03
C ILE A 344 5.41 -58.46 -2.50
N ALA A 345 6.40 -58.81 -3.31
CA ALA A 345 7.49 -59.68 -2.89
C ALA A 345 8.83 -59.20 -3.47
N TYR A 346 9.94 -59.58 -2.85
CA TYR A 346 11.27 -59.28 -3.36
C TYR A 346 12.15 -60.52 -3.39
N ARG A 347 13.25 -60.45 -4.14
CA ARG A 347 14.37 -61.40 -4.08
C ARG A 347 15.64 -60.73 -4.58
N SER A 348 16.79 -61.21 -4.13
CA SER A 348 18.11 -60.69 -4.48
C SER A 348 18.98 -61.78 -5.07
N ALA A 349 19.86 -61.41 -6.00
CA ALA A 349 20.89 -62.28 -6.53
C ALA A 349 22.18 -62.14 -5.73
N ARG A 350 22.98 -63.21 -5.63
CA ARG A 350 24.31 -63.19 -5.00
C ARG A 350 25.41 -63.34 -6.04
N ASP A 351 26.36 -62.39 -6.01
CA ASP A 351 27.54 -62.36 -6.89
C ASP A 351 27.18 -62.80 -8.34
N ASN A 352 27.95 -63.71 -8.95
CA ASN A 352 27.67 -64.29 -10.26
C ASN A 352 26.82 -65.58 -10.23
N TYR A 353 26.25 -65.95 -9.08
CA TYR A 353 25.49 -67.20 -8.91
C TYR A 353 24.00 -67.05 -9.24
N GLY A 354 23.43 -65.86 -9.07
CA GLY A 354 22.02 -65.57 -9.34
C GLY A 354 21.12 -65.59 -8.11
N PHE A 355 19.82 -65.82 -8.28
CA PHE A 355 18.85 -65.87 -7.18
C PHE A 355 19.03 -67.16 -6.37
N GLU A 356 19.47 -67.04 -5.12
CA GLU A 356 19.65 -68.19 -4.22
C GLU A 356 18.38 -68.52 -3.43
N GLU A 357 17.55 -67.50 -3.19
CA GLU A 357 16.29 -67.62 -2.48
C GLU A 357 15.12 -67.32 -3.42
N ASP A 358 13.99 -67.99 -3.15
CA ASP A 358 12.72 -67.72 -3.81
C ASP A 358 12.14 -66.35 -3.38
N TRP A 359 10.98 -66.01 -3.93
CA TRP A 359 10.30 -64.77 -3.58
C TRP A 359 9.95 -64.69 -2.09
N THR A 360 10.35 -63.59 -1.45
CA THR A 360 9.97 -63.26 -0.07
C THR A 360 8.88 -62.18 -0.05
N ASP A 361 7.75 -62.46 0.60
CA ASP A 361 6.61 -61.53 0.65
C ASP A 361 6.82 -60.35 1.60
N ILE A 362 6.26 -59.19 1.22
CA ILE A 362 6.15 -57.99 2.04
C ILE A 362 4.68 -57.85 2.46
N TYR A 363 4.42 -57.90 3.76
CA TYR A 363 3.07 -57.71 4.29
C TYR A 363 2.62 -56.25 4.20
N THR A 364 1.34 -56.07 3.91
CA THR A 364 0.69 -54.76 3.78
C THR A 364 -0.62 -54.73 4.56
N THR A 365 -1.24 -53.56 4.70
CA THR A 365 -2.57 -53.45 5.33
C THR A 365 -3.65 -54.26 4.61
N LYS A 366 -3.47 -54.53 3.30
CA LYS A 366 -4.37 -55.36 2.48
C LYS A 366 -3.95 -56.84 2.47
N ASN A 367 -2.65 -57.11 2.46
CA ASN A 367 -2.08 -58.46 2.55
C ASN A 367 -1.42 -58.63 3.92
N LYS A 368 -2.25 -58.78 4.96
CA LYS A 368 -1.78 -58.84 6.35
C LYS A 368 -1.12 -60.19 6.61
N PRO A 369 -0.13 -60.25 7.53
CA PRO A 369 0.37 -61.53 7.99
C PRO A 369 -0.75 -62.29 8.69
N THR A 370 -0.74 -63.61 8.53
CA THR A 370 -1.51 -64.51 9.39
C THR A 370 -0.91 -64.51 10.80
N PRO A 371 -1.65 -64.90 11.85
CA PRO A 371 -1.07 -65.05 13.19
C PRO A 371 0.14 -66.00 13.22
N ALA A 372 0.15 -67.03 12.36
CA ALA A 372 1.30 -67.92 12.19
C ALA A 372 2.52 -67.19 11.62
N ASP A 373 2.32 -66.29 10.65
CA ASP A 373 3.40 -65.51 10.02
C ASP A 373 4.12 -64.57 11.00
N ILE A 374 3.48 -64.17 12.10
CA ILE A 374 4.05 -63.27 13.14
C ILE A 374 4.19 -63.92 14.52
N GLY A 375 3.91 -65.23 14.64
CA GLY A 375 3.98 -65.95 15.92
C GLY A 375 2.98 -65.46 16.99
N ALA A 376 1.79 -64.97 16.61
CA ALA A 376 0.74 -64.49 17.51
C ALA A 376 -0.43 -65.48 17.66
N TYR A 377 -1.16 -65.40 18.78
CA TYR A 377 -2.41 -66.14 19.05
C TYR A 377 -3.63 -65.45 18.43
N ALA A 378 -4.69 -66.20 18.10
CA ALA A 378 -5.89 -65.69 17.44
C ALA A 378 -6.86 -65.01 18.42
N LYS A 379 -7.70 -64.07 17.93
CA LYS A 379 -8.69 -63.32 18.74
C LYS A 379 -9.66 -64.22 19.53
N SER A 380 -9.95 -65.42 19.03
CA SER A 380 -10.79 -66.42 19.71
C SER A 380 -10.17 -66.99 20.99
N GLU A 381 -8.85 -66.89 21.16
CA GLU A 381 -8.12 -67.45 22.31
C GLU A 381 -7.98 -66.45 23.47
N GLY A 382 -8.26 -65.15 23.26
CA GLY A 382 -8.13 -64.09 24.29
C GLY A 382 -9.43 -63.57 24.91
N SER A 383 -10.60 -63.97 24.41
CA SER A 383 -11.91 -63.36 24.74
C SER A 383 -12.69 -63.99 25.92
N GLU A 384 -12.15 -64.99 26.62
CA GLU A 384 -12.83 -65.62 27.77
C GLU A 384 -12.70 -64.85 29.10
N PHE A 385 -11.86 -63.80 29.17
CA PHE A 385 -11.55 -63.08 30.42
C PHE A 385 -12.48 -61.91 30.77
N ILE A 386 -13.43 -61.50 29.90
CA ILE A 386 -14.32 -60.34 30.13
C ILE A 386 -15.74 -60.59 29.56
N GLN A 387 -16.45 -61.59 30.08
CA GLN A 387 -17.92 -61.66 29.90
C GLN A 387 -18.62 -61.17 31.17
N ALA A 388 -19.33 -60.04 31.07
CA ALA A 388 -20.06 -59.47 32.21
C ALA A 388 -21.24 -60.35 32.63
N LYS A 389 -21.30 -60.74 33.91
CA LYS A 389 -22.40 -61.56 34.45
C LYS A 389 -23.48 -60.67 35.08
N HIS A 390 -24.73 -60.91 34.71
CA HIS A 390 -25.88 -60.28 35.36
C HIS A 390 -26.23 -61.05 36.62
N ILE A 391 -26.26 -60.37 37.77
CA ILE A 391 -26.47 -60.99 39.09
C ILE A 391 -27.49 -60.21 39.90
N ASN A 392 -28.27 -60.92 40.73
CA ASN A 392 -29.26 -60.32 41.61
C ASN A 392 -29.19 -60.89 43.04
N PRO A 393 -28.16 -60.52 43.83
CA PRO A 393 -28.05 -60.98 45.20
C PRO A 393 -29.10 -60.28 46.08
N ALA A 394 -29.82 -61.04 46.91
CA ALA A 394 -30.85 -60.49 47.80
C ALA A 394 -30.25 -59.84 49.06
N ASN A 395 -29.11 -60.34 49.52
CA ASN A 395 -28.38 -59.85 50.70
C ASN A 395 -26.85 -60.05 50.55
N ILE A 396 -26.07 -59.48 51.48
CA ILE A 396 -24.59 -59.49 51.39
C ILE A 396 -23.97 -60.91 51.44
N SER A 397 -24.66 -61.87 52.05
CA SER A 397 -24.22 -63.27 52.10
C SER A 397 -24.30 -63.91 50.71
N ASP A 398 -25.39 -63.68 49.96
CA ASP A 398 -25.56 -64.21 48.60
C ASP A 398 -24.49 -63.67 47.66
N PHE A 399 -24.19 -62.38 47.78
CA PHE A 399 -23.14 -61.76 46.96
C PHE A 399 -21.75 -62.32 47.29
N THR A 400 -21.49 -62.59 48.57
CA THR A 400 -20.24 -63.22 49.02
C THR A 400 -20.10 -64.64 48.44
N ALA A 401 -21.17 -65.43 48.49
CA ALA A 401 -21.18 -66.77 47.91
C ALA A 401 -20.92 -66.75 46.40
N TRP A 402 -21.51 -65.79 45.68
CA TRP A 402 -21.26 -65.60 44.26
C TRP A 402 -19.79 -65.29 43.97
N ILE A 403 -19.15 -64.37 44.70
CA ILE A 403 -17.72 -64.04 44.49
C ILE A 403 -16.84 -65.28 44.75
N ARG A 404 -17.14 -66.06 45.79
CA ARG A 404 -16.39 -67.29 46.12
C ARG A 404 -16.49 -68.38 45.06
N SER A 405 -17.54 -68.37 44.24
CA SER A 405 -17.72 -69.32 43.14
C SER A 405 -16.86 -69.03 41.90
N LEU A 406 -16.25 -67.84 41.80
CA LEU A 406 -15.55 -67.41 40.60
C LEU A 406 -14.10 -67.96 40.54
N PRO A 407 -13.57 -68.28 39.33
CA PRO A 407 -12.14 -68.54 39.13
C PRO A 407 -11.25 -67.38 39.59
N LEU A 408 -9.96 -67.63 39.83
CA LEU A 408 -9.01 -66.54 40.10
C LEU A 408 -8.92 -65.59 38.91
N GLY A 409 -8.83 -64.30 39.19
CA GLY A 409 -8.79 -63.24 38.17
C GLY A 409 -9.97 -62.29 38.24
N GLY A 410 -10.11 -61.52 37.15
CA GLY A 410 -11.05 -60.42 37.01
C GLY A 410 -12.43 -60.83 36.53
N HIS A 411 -13.48 -60.30 37.16
CA HIS A 411 -14.87 -60.60 36.78
C HIS A 411 -15.69 -59.32 36.75
N ALA A 412 -16.20 -58.98 35.57
CA ALA A 412 -17.18 -57.92 35.40
C ALA A 412 -18.58 -58.41 35.80
N LEU A 413 -19.33 -57.57 36.50
CA LEU A 413 -20.69 -57.86 36.93
C LEU A 413 -21.64 -56.68 36.67
N ARG A 414 -22.93 -56.99 36.59
CA ARG A 414 -24.00 -56.01 36.63
C ARG A 414 -25.08 -56.47 37.61
N PHE A 415 -25.44 -55.58 38.52
CA PHE A 415 -26.56 -55.75 39.44
C PHE A 415 -27.90 -55.53 38.74
N GLY A 416 -28.92 -56.33 39.09
CA GLY A 416 -30.32 -56.22 38.61
C GLY A 416 -31.20 -55.21 39.38
N GLU A 417 -32.39 -55.64 39.84
CA GLU A 417 -33.30 -54.83 40.69
C GLU A 417 -33.13 -55.17 42.19
N ASN A 418 -33.06 -54.16 43.08
CA ASN A 418 -33.09 -54.24 44.55
C ASN A 418 -32.11 -55.24 45.25
N HIS A 419 -30.92 -54.78 45.68
CA HIS A 419 -29.83 -55.66 46.18
C HIS A 419 -29.49 -55.53 47.68
N GLY A 420 -30.50 -55.34 48.54
CA GLY A 420 -30.30 -55.41 50.00
C GLY A 420 -29.23 -54.46 50.57
N GLY A 421 -28.94 -53.34 49.89
CA GLY A 421 -27.97 -52.33 50.34
C GLY A 421 -26.49 -52.60 50.05
N ILE A 422 -26.15 -53.69 49.33
CA ILE A 422 -24.77 -54.11 49.00
C ILE A 422 -24.10 -53.17 47.99
N GLY A 423 -24.91 -52.63 47.10
CA GLY A 423 -24.51 -51.70 46.07
C GLY A 423 -25.75 -51.12 45.43
N TYR A 424 -25.60 -50.64 44.21
CA TYR A 424 -26.63 -49.88 43.53
C TYR A 424 -27.36 -50.76 42.50
N PRO A 425 -28.72 -50.72 42.44
CA PRO A 425 -29.46 -51.38 41.37
C PRO A 425 -28.99 -50.95 39.99
N TRP A 426 -29.10 -51.86 39.02
CA TRP A 426 -28.77 -51.66 37.61
C TRP A 426 -27.32 -51.27 37.28
N SER A 427 -26.46 -51.31 38.29
CA SER A 427 -25.13 -50.72 38.23
C SER A 427 -24.07 -51.76 37.88
N CYS A 428 -23.04 -51.30 37.17
CA CYS A 428 -21.92 -52.15 36.81
C CYS A 428 -20.84 -52.11 37.89
N GLY A 429 -20.15 -53.23 38.00
CA GLY A 429 -19.03 -53.38 38.90
C GLY A 429 -18.02 -54.36 38.38
N TYR A 430 -16.91 -54.40 39.07
CA TYR A 430 -15.84 -55.33 38.80
C TYR A 430 -15.30 -55.85 40.12
N VAL A 431 -15.07 -57.16 40.19
CA VAL A 431 -14.43 -57.81 41.32
C VAL A 431 -13.29 -58.67 40.81
N THR A 432 -12.15 -58.59 41.48
CA THR A 432 -11.05 -59.54 41.26
C THR A 432 -10.95 -60.45 42.47
N ARG A 433 -10.87 -61.75 42.22
CA ARG A 433 -10.54 -62.74 43.25
C ARG A 433 -9.10 -63.18 43.04
N ILE A 434 -8.27 -63.02 44.07
CA ILE A 434 -6.87 -63.44 44.06
C ILE A 434 -6.67 -64.28 45.32
N TYR A 435 -6.42 -65.58 45.11
CA TYR A 435 -6.39 -66.59 46.16
C TYR A 435 -7.60 -66.50 47.10
N ASP A 436 -7.38 -66.24 48.39
CA ASP A 436 -8.39 -66.18 49.45
C ASP A 436 -9.03 -64.79 49.61
N THR A 437 -8.59 -63.79 48.85
CA THR A 437 -9.05 -62.40 48.95
C THR A 437 -9.81 -61.95 47.71
N TRP A 438 -10.70 -60.97 47.88
CA TRP A 438 -11.29 -60.24 46.77
C TRP A 438 -11.46 -58.77 47.07
N ALA A 439 -11.36 -57.98 46.01
CA ALA A 439 -11.62 -56.55 46.04
C ALA A 439 -12.22 -56.11 44.72
N GLY A 440 -13.02 -55.05 44.78
CA GLY A 440 -13.79 -54.55 43.66
C GLY A 440 -14.54 -53.29 44.00
N PHE A 441 -15.35 -52.85 43.05
CA PHE A 441 -16.23 -51.71 43.23
C PHE A 441 -17.49 -51.88 42.37
N VAL A 442 -18.54 -51.18 42.79
CA VAL A 442 -19.77 -50.99 42.03
C VAL A 442 -20.06 -49.50 42.00
N ALA A 443 -20.18 -48.95 40.80
CA ALA A 443 -20.45 -47.53 40.59
C ALA A 443 -21.89 -47.35 40.15
N HIS A 444 -22.65 -46.47 40.83
CA HIS A 444 -24.03 -46.16 40.42
C HIS A 444 -24.05 -45.60 39.00
N TYR A 445 -25.00 -46.02 38.17
CA TYR A 445 -25.06 -45.61 36.75
C TYR A 445 -25.33 -44.10 36.54
N ASP A 446 -26.01 -43.46 37.49
CA ASP A 446 -26.42 -42.05 37.41
C ASP A 446 -25.73 -41.12 38.45
N HIS A 447 -26.14 -41.16 39.72
CA HIS A 447 -25.74 -40.12 40.69
C HIS A 447 -25.46 -40.55 42.15
N ALA A 448 -25.73 -41.80 42.55
CA ALA A 448 -25.74 -42.16 43.98
C ALA A 448 -24.36 -42.49 44.60
N GLY A 449 -23.28 -42.40 43.83
CA GLY A 449 -21.89 -42.61 44.29
C GLY A 449 -21.29 -43.97 43.92
N ILE A 450 -20.18 -44.33 44.60
CA ILE A 450 -19.41 -45.55 44.39
C ILE A 450 -19.32 -46.34 45.69
N SER A 451 -19.54 -47.65 45.59
CA SER A 451 -19.37 -48.61 46.68
C SER A 451 -18.14 -49.48 46.41
N PHE A 452 -17.19 -49.50 47.33
CA PHE A 452 -16.08 -50.44 47.32
C PHE A 452 -16.48 -51.75 47.99
N ILE A 453 -16.13 -52.85 47.35
CA ILE A 453 -16.44 -54.22 47.76
C ILE A 453 -15.12 -54.90 48.10
N HIS A 454 -15.01 -55.48 49.29
CA HIS A 454 -13.79 -56.19 49.66
C HIS A 454 -14.07 -57.28 50.70
N GLY A 455 -13.28 -58.33 50.69
CA GLY A 455 -13.43 -59.45 51.61
C GLY A 455 -12.34 -60.50 51.46
N ASN A 456 -12.43 -61.52 52.31
CA ASN A 456 -11.60 -62.71 52.22
C ASN A 456 -12.38 -63.94 52.72
N ASP A 457 -11.90 -65.14 52.40
CA ASP A 457 -12.59 -66.39 52.70
C ASP A 457 -12.81 -66.62 54.21
N GLY A 458 -11.90 -66.14 55.06
CA GLY A 458 -11.97 -66.25 56.52
C GLY A 458 -12.77 -65.15 57.25
N GLY A 459 -13.08 -64.04 56.57
CA GLY A 459 -13.60 -62.80 57.16
C GLY A 459 -15.13 -62.69 57.24
N GLY A 460 -15.86 -63.77 56.95
CA GLY A 460 -17.32 -63.79 56.88
C GLY A 460 -17.87 -63.17 55.60
N ASN A 461 -18.95 -62.39 55.72
CA ASN A 461 -19.59 -61.70 54.60
C ASN A 461 -18.70 -60.56 54.05
N THR A 462 -18.81 -60.35 52.73
CA THR A 462 -18.18 -59.25 52.00
C THR A 462 -18.54 -57.91 52.63
N LYS A 463 -17.58 -56.99 52.66
CA LYS A 463 -17.74 -55.65 53.23
C LYS A 463 -17.97 -54.62 52.13
N VAL A 464 -18.77 -53.60 52.45
CA VAL A 464 -19.11 -52.50 51.55
C VAL A 464 -18.77 -51.17 52.20
N SER A 465 -17.95 -50.36 51.53
CA SER A 465 -17.58 -49.01 51.97
C SER A 465 -18.06 -47.98 50.94
N ARG A 466 -18.80 -46.94 51.35
CA ARG A 466 -19.33 -45.88 50.46
C ARG A 466 -18.39 -44.69 50.38
N LEU A 467 -18.13 -44.21 49.17
CA LEU A 467 -17.28 -43.04 48.94
C LEU A 467 -18.04 -41.72 49.13
N TRP A 468 -17.48 -40.78 49.89
CA TRP A 468 -17.98 -39.40 50.00
C TRP A 468 -17.47 -38.56 48.82
N THR A 469 -18.35 -37.78 48.22
CA THR A 469 -18.13 -37.00 46.99
C THR A 469 -18.72 -35.60 47.14
N ASP A 470 -18.32 -34.67 46.28
CA ASP A 470 -18.90 -33.32 46.18
C ASP A 470 -20.42 -33.30 45.90
N LYS A 471 -20.98 -34.43 45.42
CA LYS A 471 -22.42 -34.59 45.20
C LYS A 471 -23.23 -34.93 46.44
N ASN A 472 -22.63 -35.50 47.48
CA ASN A 472 -23.34 -35.91 48.71
C ASN A 472 -22.85 -35.21 49.99
N ALA A 473 -21.96 -34.22 49.86
CA ALA A 473 -21.54 -33.32 50.93
C ALA A 473 -21.04 -31.98 50.36
N ARG A 474 -21.30 -30.86 51.05
CA ARG A 474 -20.75 -29.52 50.73
C ARG A 474 -19.90 -28.99 51.89
N SER A 475 -18.80 -28.32 51.57
CA SER A 475 -17.97 -27.67 52.58
C SER A 475 -18.65 -26.42 53.13
N ASP A 476 -18.64 -26.24 54.44
CA ASP A 476 -18.94 -24.94 55.03
C ASP A 476 -17.86 -23.90 54.69
N ALA A 477 -18.08 -22.63 55.04
CA ALA A 477 -17.16 -21.53 54.72
C ALA A 477 -15.74 -21.71 55.31
N ASN A 478 -15.56 -22.66 56.25
CA ASN A 478 -14.27 -23.03 56.84
C ASN A 478 -13.66 -24.31 56.22
N GLY A 479 -14.28 -24.86 55.16
CA GLY A 479 -13.77 -26.03 54.45
C GLY A 479 -14.15 -27.39 55.05
N ILE A 480 -15.01 -27.44 56.07
CA ILE A 480 -15.47 -28.72 56.66
C ILE A 480 -16.68 -29.23 55.90
N LEU A 481 -16.60 -30.44 55.34
CA LEU A 481 -17.70 -31.09 54.61
C LEU A 481 -18.88 -31.41 55.55
N ARG A 482 -20.06 -30.86 55.24
CA ARG A 482 -21.36 -31.10 55.90
C ARG A 482 -22.38 -31.63 54.88
N VAL A 483 -23.44 -32.26 55.38
CA VAL A 483 -24.55 -32.77 54.56
C VAL A 483 -25.32 -31.58 53.94
N SER A 484 -25.68 -31.65 52.66
CA SER A 484 -26.42 -30.61 51.92
C SER A 484 -27.88 -30.44 52.40
N SER A 485 -28.52 -29.27 52.16
CA SER A 485 -29.85 -28.89 52.67
C SER A 485 -30.72 -28.13 51.65
N PRO A 486 -32.07 -28.22 51.73
CA PRO A 486 -33.01 -27.52 50.83
C PRO A 486 -33.14 -26.02 51.15
N VAL A 487 -32.58 -25.15 50.29
CA VAL A 487 -32.54 -23.68 50.46
C VAL A 487 -33.03 -22.98 49.19
N VAL A 488 -33.75 -21.87 49.38
CA VAL A 488 -34.35 -20.98 48.38
C VAL A 488 -33.76 -19.57 48.54
N ASP A 489 -33.05 -19.09 47.53
CA ASP A 489 -32.45 -17.76 47.52
C ASP A 489 -33.33 -16.80 46.70
N ILE A 490 -33.83 -15.72 47.31
CA ILE A 490 -34.78 -14.79 46.67
C ILE A 490 -34.09 -13.47 46.33
N HIS A 491 -34.23 -13.04 45.07
CA HIS A 491 -33.71 -11.78 44.56
C HIS A 491 -34.77 -10.66 44.56
N PRO A 492 -34.37 -9.37 44.48
CA PRO A 492 -35.26 -8.21 44.56
C PRO A 492 -36.41 -8.17 43.56
N ASP A 493 -36.18 -8.65 42.34
CA ASP A 493 -37.18 -8.67 41.26
C ASP A 493 -38.16 -9.85 41.38
N GLY A 494 -37.91 -10.79 42.29
CA GLY A 494 -38.70 -12.00 42.50
C GLY A 494 -38.15 -13.25 41.83
N THR A 495 -37.03 -13.15 41.11
CA THR A 495 -36.28 -14.33 40.67
C THR A 495 -35.67 -15.06 41.88
N TYR A 496 -35.38 -16.34 41.72
CA TYR A 496 -34.88 -17.17 42.80
C TYR A 496 -34.00 -18.31 42.30
N GLU A 497 -33.10 -18.76 43.17
CA GLU A 497 -32.26 -19.94 42.96
C GLU A 497 -32.57 -21.00 44.03
N LEU A 498 -32.49 -22.27 43.64
CA LEU A 498 -32.76 -23.41 44.52
C LEU A 498 -31.51 -24.27 44.63
N THR A 499 -31.28 -24.86 45.81
CA THR A 499 -30.41 -26.03 45.91
C THR A 499 -31.07 -27.24 45.25
N SER A 500 -30.28 -28.24 44.85
CA SER A 500 -30.79 -29.50 44.28
C SER A 500 -31.81 -30.17 45.20
N GLU A 501 -31.64 -30.03 46.51
CA GLU A 501 -32.53 -30.58 47.52
C GLU A 501 -33.85 -29.80 47.64
N ALA A 502 -33.94 -28.56 47.15
CA ALA A 502 -35.15 -27.73 47.14
C ALA A 502 -35.87 -27.75 45.78
N GLU A 503 -35.44 -28.61 44.85
CA GLU A 503 -36.03 -28.72 43.51
C GLU A 503 -37.55 -28.96 43.58
N GLY A 504 -38.31 -28.17 42.83
CA GLY A 504 -39.78 -28.17 42.85
C GLY A 504 -40.42 -27.02 43.64
N VAL A 505 -39.65 -26.28 44.43
CA VAL A 505 -40.12 -25.05 45.08
C VAL A 505 -40.13 -23.88 44.08
N THR A 506 -41.09 -22.98 44.21
CA THR A 506 -41.20 -21.80 43.35
C THR A 506 -41.38 -20.52 44.15
N VAL A 507 -40.83 -19.39 43.69
CA VAL A 507 -41.03 -18.07 44.31
C VAL A 507 -41.70 -17.12 43.32
N LYS A 508 -42.64 -16.33 43.85
CA LYS A 508 -43.34 -15.28 43.10
C LYS A 508 -43.37 -13.98 43.89
N ARG A 509 -42.89 -12.89 43.29
CA ARG A 509 -43.08 -11.53 43.80
C ARG A 509 -44.53 -11.09 43.57
N ILE A 510 -45.23 -10.79 44.65
CA ILE A 510 -46.66 -10.48 44.67
C ILE A 510 -46.89 -8.97 44.47
N ASN A 511 -46.18 -8.14 45.23
CA ASN A 511 -46.12 -6.69 45.09
C ASN A 511 -44.80 -6.17 45.67
N THR A 512 -44.57 -4.86 45.68
CA THR A 512 -43.35 -4.26 46.24
C THR A 512 -43.11 -4.72 47.68
N GLY A 513 -41.98 -5.38 47.89
CA GLY A 513 -41.54 -5.93 49.17
C GLY A 513 -42.13 -7.28 49.53
N LYS A 514 -43.07 -7.86 48.78
CA LYS A 514 -43.75 -9.11 49.17
C LYS A 514 -43.50 -10.26 48.20
N TYR A 515 -42.99 -11.37 48.73
CA TYR A 515 -42.64 -12.58 48.00
C TYR A 515 -43.34 -13.79 48.60
N ARG A 516 -43.89 -14.67 47.77
CA ARG A 516 -44.51 -15.94 48.19
C ARG A 516 -43.70 -17.10 47.63
N ILE A 517 -43.38 -18.06 48.49
CA ILE A 517 -42.70 -19.32 48.21
C ILE A 517 -43.74 -20.42 48.27
N SER A 518 -43.83 -21.24 47.22
CA SER A 518 -44.80 -22.32 47.05
C SER A 518 -44.14 -23.64 46.71
N GLY A 519 -44.77 -24.77 47.06
CA GLY A 519 -44.20 -26.12 46.88
C GLY A 519 -43.39 -26.61 48.08
N CYS A 520 -43.42 -25.87 49.19
CA CYS A 520 -42.84 -26.24 50.48
C CYS A 520 -43.93 -26.49 51.53
N ASN A 521 -43.58 -27.15 52.64
CA ASN A 521 -44.41 -27.37 53.82
C ASN A 521 -43.93 -26.52 55.01
N GLY A 522 -43.78 -25.21 54.77
CA GLY A 522 -43.25 -24.23 55.73
C GLY A 522 -41.73 -24.22 55.82
N PHE A 523 -41.20 -23.50 56.81
CA PHE A 523 -39.77 -23.45 57.10
C PHE A 523 -39.26 -24.80 57.62
N ALA A 524 -37.97 -25.08 57.39
CA ALA A 524 -37.32 -26.30 57.88
C ALA A 524 -37.42 -26.42 59.42
N LYS A 525 -37.94 -27.55 59.92
CA LYS A 525 -38.30 -27.75 61.34
C LYS A 525 -37.19 -28.35 62.21
N ASP A 526 -36.07 -28.73 61.62
CA ASP A 526 -34.97 -29.45 62.29
C ASP A 526 -34.07 -28.58 63.21
N GLY A 527 -34.31 -27.26 63.24
CA GLY A 527 -33.58 -26.32 64.10
C GLY A 527 -32.11 -26.08 63.72
N ALA A 528 -31.62 -26.63 62.61
CA ALA A 528 -30.19 -26.64 62.26
C ALA A 528 -29.59 -25.24 61.98
N TRP A 529 -30.42 -24.24 61.69
CA TRP A 529 -30.01 -22.83 61.45
C TRP A 529 -30.39 -21.87 62.61
N GLY A 530 -30.79 -22.38 63.78
CA GLY A 530 -31.07 -21.59 65.00
C GLY A 530 -32.57 -21.40 65.34
N ILE A 531 -32.87 -20.97 66.58
CA ILE A 531 -34.21 -20.97 67.21
C ILE A 531 -35.26 -20.06 66.53
N HIS A 532 -34.83 -19.07 65.74
CA HIS A 532 -35.72 -18.21 64.95
C HIS A 532 -35.65 -18.47 63.43
N GLY A 533 -35.07 -19.62 63.03
CA GLY A 533 -35.67 -20.54 62.06
C GLY A 533 -35.80 -20.11 60.60
N GLY A 534 -34.71 -20.27 59.83
CA GLY A 534 -34.79 -20.57 58.39
C GLY A 534 -34.45 -19.43 57.43
N THR A 535 -34.44 -18.18 57.86
CA THR A 535 -34.21 -17.04 56.96
C THR A 535 -32.96 -16.24 57.31
N ILE A 536 -32.15 -15.94 56.30
CA ILE A 536 -31.02 -15.01 56.38
C ILE A 536 -31.36 -13.77 55.56
N ILE A 537 -31.32 -12.61 56.20
CA ILE A 537 -31.57 -11.31 55.56
C ILE A 537 -30.28 -10.57 55.21
N PRO A 538 -30.29 -9.75 54.15
CA PRO A 538 -29.15 -8.93 53.77
C PRO A 538 -28.71 -7.97 54.89
N ALA A 539 -27.42 -8.01 55.19
CA ALA A 539 -26.73 -7.04 56.04
C ALA A 539 -25.66 -6.28 55.25
N ASP A 540 -25.29 -5.11 55.75
CA ASP A 540 -24.09 -4.40 55.28
C ASP A 540 -22.80 -5.09 55.78
N SER A 541 -21.64 -4.56 55.37
CA SER A 541 -20.34 -5.07 55.80
C SER A 541 -20.07 -4.90 57.31
N ASN A 542 -20.90 -4.15 58.04
CA ASN A 542 -20.85 -4.00 59.50
C ASN A 542 -21.81 -4.95 60.23
N GLY A 543 -22.50 -5.84 59.50
CA GLY A 543 -23.49 -6.76 60.06
C GLY A 543 -24.82 -6.10 60.42
N LEU A 544 -25.07 -4.87 59.95
CA LEU A 544 -26.33 -4.17 60.16
C LEU A 544 -27.32 -4.54 59.05
N ASN A 545 -28.45 -5.13 59.44
CA ASN A 545 -29.48 -5.55 58.50
C ASN A 545 -30.05 -4.35 57.72
N LEU A 546 -30.23 -4.54 56.42
CA LEU A 546 -30.62 -3.48 55.46
C LEU A 546 -32.14 -3.34 55.33
N ILE A 547 -32.88 -4.36 55.74
CA ILE A 547 -34.34 -4.42 55.70
C ILE A 547 -34.87 -5.08 56.97
N TRP A 548 -36.13 -4.78 57.29
CA TRP A 548 -36.96 -5.58 58.18
C TRP A 548 -37.70 -6.61 57.36
N ILE A 549 -37.87 -7.81 57.93
CA ILE A 549 -38.72 -8.83 57.36
C ILE A 549 -39.87 -9.16 58.30
N ARG A 550 -41.03 -9.40 57.71
CA ARG A 550 -42.17 -10.06 58.36
C ARG A 550 -42.47 -11.33 57.59
N GLU A 551 -42.52 -12.43 58.32
CA GLU A 551 -42.68 -13.76 57.77
C GLU A 551 -44.02 -14.33 58.20
N SER A 552 -44.69 -15.06 57.30
CA SER A 552 -45.86 -15.84 57.64
C SER A 552 -45.92 -17.11 56.82
N VAL A 553 -46.47 -18.18 57.40
CA VAL A 553 -46.71 -19.46 56.71
C VAL A 553 -48.22 -19.67 56.62
N ASP A 554 -48.73 -19.93 55.43
CA ASP A 554 -50.10 -20.38 55.23
C ASP A 554 -50.18 -21.84 55.68
N THR A 555 -50.82 -22.09 56.83
CA THR A 555 -50.86 -23.40 57.46
C THR A 555 -51.66 -24.46 56.68
N ALA A 556 -52.44 -24.07 55.67
CA ALA A 556 -53.18 -25.01 54.82
C ALA A 556 -52.36 -25.47 53.60
N SER A 557 -51.59 -24.56 52.98
CA SER A 557 -50.78 -24.87 51.80
C SER A 557 -49.33 -25.20 52.13
N GLY A 558 -48.80 -24.70 53.25
CA GLY A 558 -47.37 -24.74 53.57
C GLY A 558 -46.56 -23.61 52.93
N ASP A 559 -47.19 -22.75 52.14
CA ASP A 559 -46.51 -21.66 51.45
C ASP A 559 -46.01 -20.60 52.45
N ILE A 560 -44.80 -20.09 52.20
CA ILE A 560 -44.18 -19.04 53.01
C ILE A 560 -44.37 -17.69 52.30
N THR A 561 -44.77 -16.67 53.03
CA THR A 561 -44.80 -15.28 52.54
C THR A 561 -43.84 -14.41 53.33
N ILE A 562 -43.00 -13.67 52.61
CA ILE A 562 -41.99 -12.75 53.14
C ILE A 562 -42.35 -11.33 52.70
N GLU A 563 -42.51 -10.44 53.68
CA GLU A 563 -42.72 -9.01 53.47
C GLU A 563 -41.50 -8.22 53.96
N CYS A 564 -40.94 -7.40 53.08
CA CYS A 564 -39.74 -6.62 53.28
C CYS A 564 -40.09 -5.13 53.45
N TYR A 565 -39.43 -4.50 54.42
CA TYR A 565 -39.57 -3.07 54.72
C TYR A 565 -38.17 -2.45 54.88
N HIS A 566 -38.02 -1.19 54.48
CA HIS A 566 -36.74 -0.49 54.60
C HIS A 566 -36.36 -0.37 56.08
N ARG A 567 -35.10 -0.67 56.41
CA ARG A 567 -34.55 -0.47 57.75
C ARG A 567 -33.50 0.63 57.73
N GLN A 568 -33.83 1.76 58.34
CA GLN A 568 -32.91 2.86 58.58
C GLN A 568 -32.24 2.64 59.95
N ASN A 569 -30.95 2.35 59.98
CA ASN A 569 -30.19 2.15 61.23
C ASN A 569 -29.77 3.49 61.82
N LYS A 570 -30.72 4.26 62.37
CA LYS A 570 -30.53 5.67 62.82
C LYS A 570 -29.43 5.88 63.85
N ASP A 571 -29.14 4.86 64.67
CA ASP A 571 -28.11 4.93 65.71
C ASP A 571 -26.68 4.72 65.16
N ALA A 572 -26.54 4.31 63.90
CA ALA A 572 -25.24 4.15 63.25
C ALA A 572 -24.68 5.51 62.76
N PRO A 573 -23.36 5.63 62.51
CA PRO A 573 -22.78 6.80 61.84
C PRO A 573 -23.44 7.02 60.47
N GLU A 574 -23.54 8.28 60.03
CA GLU A 574 -24.37 8.68 58.88
C GLU A 574 -24.15 7.82 57.61
N PHE A 575 -22.91 7.40 57.32
CA PHE A 575 -22.59 6.57 56.17
C PHE A 575 -23.11 5.12 56.25
N ALA A 576 -23.38 4.60 57.46
CA ALA A 576 -23.84 3.25 57.73
C ALA A 576 -25.33 3.20 58.15
N GLN A 577 -26.01 4.35 58.21
CA GLN A 577 -27.43 4.41 58.59
C GLN A 577 -28.37 3.75 57.58
N ASN A 578 -27.87 3.36 56.41
CA ASN A 578 -28.67 2.83 55.30
C ASN A 578 -29.75 3.84 54.85
N LYS A 579 -29.39 5.09 54.54
CA LYS A 579 -30.31 6.07 53.90
C LYS A 579 -30.52 5.67 52.43
N ARG A 580 -31.43 4.72 52.17
CA ARG A 580 -31.66 4.18 50.82
C ARG A 580 -32.55 5.11 49.99
N VAL A 581 -32.09 5.43 48.78
CA VAL A 581 -32.87 6.20 47.80
C VAL A 581 -34.03 5.36 47.29
N LYS A 582 -35.24 5.94 47.32
CA LYS A 582 -36.48 5.34 46.80
C LYS A 582 -36.69 5.68 45.33
N SER A 583 -36.55 6.94 44.97
CA SER A 583 -36.62 7.41 43.58
C SER A 583 -35.99 8.80 43.47
N VAL A 584 -35.71 9.21 42.23
CA VAL A 584 -35.31 10.60 41.90
C VAL A 584 -36.40 11.17 41.00
N THR A 585 -36.92 12.34 41.34
CA THR A 585 -37.99 12.99 40.54
C THR A 585 -37.43 13.52 39.22
N ALA A 586 -38.30 13.83 38.25
CA ALA A 586 -37.88 14.36 36.94
C ALA A 586 -37.09 15.70 37.02
N THR A 587 -37.17 16.41 38.16
CA THR A 587 -36.43 17.65 38.44
C THR A 587 -35.10 17.42 39.20
N GLY A 588 -34.72 16.16 39.47
CA GLY A 588 -33.44 15.78 40.09
C GLY A 588 -33.44 15.69 41.62
N GLU A 589 -34.58 15.81 42.28
CA GLU A 589 -34.68 15.71 43.74
C GLU A 589 -34.75 14.24 44.19
N VAL A 590 -33.92 13.86 45.16
CA VAL A 590 -33.79 12.47 45.64
C VAL A 590 -34.77 12.23 46.80
N VAL A 591 -35.72 11.32 46.61
CA VAL A 591 -36.65 10.87 47.64
C VAL A 591 -36.09 9.61 48.28
N TYR A 592 -35.90 9.63 49.59
CA TYR A 592 -35.43 8.47 50.37
C TYR A 592 -36.61 7.65 50.90
N TYR A 593 -36.39 6.35 51.12
CA TYR A 593 -37.34 5.54 51.87
C TYR A 593 -37.43 6.02 53.32
N ASN A 594 -38.63 6.05 53.87
CA ASN A 594 -38.79 6.19 55.32
C ASN A 594 -38.50 4.85 56.01
N ASP A 595 -38.07 4.92 57.27
CA ASP A 595 -37.88 3.72 58.07
C ASP A 595 -39.21 2.94 58.21
N ALA A 596 -39.14 1.61 58.12
CA ALA A 596 -40.26 0.68 58.05
C ALA A 596 -41.23 0.88 56.86
N GLU A 597 -40.84 1.63 55.82
CA GLU A 597 -41.61 1.73 54.58
C GLU A 597 -41.47 0.45 53.73
N PRO A 598 -42.56 -0.11 53.15
CA PRO A 598 -42.45 -1.30 52.29
C PRO A 598 -41.47 -1.08 51.13
N CYS A 599 -40.49 -1.98 51.00
CA CYS A 599 -39.51 -1.94 49.91
C CYS A 599 -39.09 -3.35 49.50
N ASP A 600 -38.71 -3.54 48.24
CA ASP A 600 -38.07 -4.77 47.81
C ASP A 600 -36.70 -4.97 48.46
N ILE A 601 -36.21 -6.21 48.38
CA ILE A 601 -34.84 -6.58 48.78
C ILE A 601 -33.85 -5.59 48.12
N PRO A 602 -32.78 -5.15 48.81
CA PRO A 602 -31.80 -4.26 48.20
C PRO A 602 -31.17 -4.84 46.92
N ASP A 603 -30.98 -3.99 45.90
CA ASP A 603 -30.38 -4.41 44.63
C ASP A 603 -29.02 -5.06 44.87
N GLY A 604 -28.78 -6.21 44.23
CA GLY A 604 -27.55 -7.01 44.41
C GLY A 604 -27.46 -7.80 45.72
N ARG A 605 -28.57 -7.93 46.46
CA ARG A 605 -28.67 -8.77 47.66
C ARG A 605 -29.74 -9.84 47.52
N VAL A 606 -29.65 -10.88 48.33
CA VAL A 606 -30.63 -11.99 48.38
C VAL A 606 -31.07 -12.26 49.80
N ILE A 607 -32.30 -12.74 49.95
CA ILE A 607 -32.75 -13.38 51.19
C ILE A 607 -32.65 -14.89 50.98
N ASN A 608 -31.94 -15.59 51.86
CA ASN A 608 -31.83 -17.06 51.80
C ASN A 608 -32.84 -17.68 52.76
N ILE A 609 -33.66 -18.62 52.27
CA ILE A 609 -34.74 -19.24 53.05
C ILE A 609 -34.66 -20.75 52.95
N ARG A 610 -34.48 -21.39 54.10
CA ARG A 610 -34.44 -22.85 54.22
C ARG A 610 -35.85 -23.40 54.42
N VAL A 611 -36.28 -24.23 53.48
CA VAL A 611 -37.65 -24.72 53.38
C VAL A 611 -37.74 -26.20 53.72
N GLN A 612 -38.88 -26.62 54.26
CA GLN A 612 -39.24 -28.03 54.37
C GLN A 612 -39.92 -28.45 53.08
N LEU A 613 -39.43 -29.49 52.40
CA LEU A 613 -40.20 -30.10 51.31
C LEU A 613 -41.29 -31.04 51.86
N PRO A 614 -42.43 -31.18 51.16
CA PRO A 614 -43.38 -32.25 51.44
C PRO A 614 -42.67 -33.62 51.35
N GLU A 615 -42.89 -34.50 52.32
CA GLU A 615 -42.33 -35.87 52.26
C GLU A 615 -42.92 -36.60 51.03
N MET A 616 -42.06 -37.20 50.19
CA MET A 616 -42.44 -37.95 48.99
C MET A 616 -43.07 -39.31 49.29
#